data_AF-A0A699JXP7-F1
#
_entry.id   AF-A0A699JXP7-F1
#
_cell.length_a   1.000
_cell.length_b   1.000
_cell.length_c   1.000
_cell.angle_alpha   90.00
_cell.angle_beta   90.00
_cell.angle_gamma   90.00
#
_symmetry.space_group_name_H-M   'P 1'
#
loop_
_entity.id
_entity.type
_entity.pdbx_description
1 polymer ?
#
loop_
_entity_poly.entity_id
_entity_poly.type
_entity_poly.pdbx_seq_one_letter_code
_entity_poly.pdbx_strand_id
1 'polypeptide(L)'
;ILSSSVEPLSHQHSPFANLKRLKIYPLELMKKANLPIKVINFILDNSPNATFVMISREEILADNNAKKAKSHMADLRLLLEKEMARINKSWGGLCEQIEQGKKKIDGILDKLHKIKCYMRELPASNRAEMLPCFSRLCAEADIVMSKITDCMKTQIDEYQSRVNARFHELATPLL
;
A
#
# COMPACT_ATOMS: atom_id res chain seq x y z
N ILE A 1 -13.67 63.27 20.66
CA ILE A 1 -14.40 62.23 21.41
C ILE A 1 -14.95 61.26 20.38
N LEU A 2 -14.33 60.10 20.21
CA LEU A 2 -14.89 59.03 19.39
C LEU A 2 -15.82 58.23 20.31
N SER A 3 -17.14 58.43 20.18
CA SER A 3 -18.11 57.62 20.93
C SER A 3 -18.17 56.24 20.30
N SER A 4 -17.70 55.25 21.06
CA SER A 4 -18.02 53.85 20.78
C SER A 4 -19.47 53.62 21.19
N SER A 5 -20.39 53.61 20.23
CA SER A 5 -21.76 53.17 20.46
C SER A 5 -21.77 51.64 20.40
N VAL A 6 -21.55 51.00 21.54
CA VAL A 6 -21.91 49.59 21.72
C VAL A 6 -23.21 49.60 22.51
N GLU A 7 -24.34 49.50 21.83
CA GLU A 7 -25.63 49.35 22.50
C GLU A 7 -25.58 48.07 23.37
N PRO A 8 -25.95 48.15 24.66
CA PRO A 8 -25.95 46.97 25.51
C PRO A 8 -26.97 45.96 24.99
N LEU A 9 -26.50 44.75 24.68
CA LEU A 9 -27.30 43.59 24.22
C LEU A 9 -28.53 43.28 25.10
N SER A 10 -28.66 43.86 26.29
CA SER A 10 -29.76 43.59 27.21
C SER A 10 -31.13 44.09 26.75
N HIS A 11 -31.22 44.93 25.71
CA HIS A 11 -32.48 45.52 25.24
C HIS A 11 -32.93 44.99 23.86
N GLN A 12 -32.10 44.18 23.19
CA GLN A 12 -32.47 43.53 21.94
C GLN A 12 -33.03 42.12 22.22
N HIS A 13 -33.99 41.69 21.41
CA HIS A 13 -34.42 40.29 21.41
C HIS A 13 -33.44 39.44 20.63
N SER A 14 -33.40 38.13 20.93
CA SER A 14 -32.61 37.18 20.14
C SER A 14 -32.91 37.36 18.64
N PRO A 15 -31.89 37.48 17.78
CA PRO A 15 -32.08 37.57 16.33
C PRO A 15 -32.57 36.25 15.72
N PHE A 16 -32.64 35.17 16.52
CA PHE A 16 -33.06 33.85 16.06
C PHE A 16 -34.41 33.48 16.70
N ALA A 17 -35.39 33.14 15.87
CA ALA A 17 -36.67 32.57 16.30
C ALA A 17 -36.75 31.09 15.91
N ASN A 18 -37.34 30.25 16.77
CA ASN A 18 -37.56 28.81 16.52
C ASN A 18 -36.28 27.98 16.27
N LEU A 19 -35.14 28.34 16.86
CA LEU A 19 -33.92 27.53 16.84
C LEU A 19 -34.20 26.14 17.43
N LYS A 20 -33.72 25.11 16.74
CA LYS A 20 -33.72 23.73 17.26
C LYS A 20 -32.39 23.36 17.91
N ARG A 21 -31.28 23.90 17.39
CA ARG A 21 -29.92 23.60 17.86
C ARG A 21 -28.94 24.72 17.51
N LEU A 22 -28.04 25.05 18.43
CA LEU A 22 -26.90 25.94 18.21
C LEU A 22 -25.61 25.20 18.57
N LYS A 23 -24.67 25.15 17.61
CA LYS A 23 -23.32 24.62 17.82
C LYS A 23 -22.31 25.75 17.66
N ILE A 24 -21.41 25.90 18.63
CA ILE A 24 -20.31 26.86 18.56
C ILE A 24 -18.98 26.11 18.48
N TYR A 25 -18.18 26.47 17.48
CA TYR A 25 -16.85 25.92 17.23
C TYR A 25 -15.80 26.96 17.65
N PRO A 26 -15.09 26.76 18.77
CA PRO A 26 -14.04 27.68 19.19
C PRO A 26 -12.89 27.64 18.19
N LEU A 27 -12.34 28.81 17.83
CA LEU A 27 -11.14 28.88 17.00
C LEU A 27 -9.93 28.35 17.80
N GLU A 28 -9.07 27.55 17.14
CA GLU A 28 -8.10 26.58 17.70
C GLU A 28 -7.15 27.06 18.84
N LEU A 29 -7.07 28.37 19.10
CA LEU A 29 -6.14 29.01 20.03
C LEU A 29 -6.75 29.45 21.37
N MET A 30 -8.08 29.42 21.53
CA MET A 30 -8.72 29.86 22.77
C MET A 30 -8.74 28.72 23.80
N LYS A 31 -7.86 28.78 24.82
CA LYS A 31 -7.97 27.93 26.01
C LYS A 31 -9.34 28.12 26.63
N LYS A 32 -10.21 27.10 26.51
CA LYS A 32 -11.52 26.99 27.13
C LYS A 32 -12.34 28.29 26.99
N ALA A 33 -12.85 28.54 25.77
CA ALA A 33 -13.75 29.66 25.52
C ALA A 33 -15.05 29.46 26.31
N ASN A 34 -15.12 29.93 27.56
CA ASN A 34 -16.38 29.99 28.28
C ASN A 34 -17.18 31.18 27.74
N LEU A 35 -18.16 30.89 26.88
CA LEU A 35 -19.10 31.92 26.46
C LEU A 35 -19.92 32.37 27.68
N PRO A 36 -20.03 33.69 27.95
CA PRO A 36 -20.80 34.16 29.10
C PRO A 36 -22.26 33.70 29.03
N ILE A 37 -22.81 33.22 30.16
CA ILE A 37 -24.19 32.73 30.26
C ILE A 37 -25.20 33.76 29.74
N LYS A 38 -24.95 35.06 29.98
CA LYS A 38 -25.79 36.16 29.45
C LYS A 38 -25.89 36.14 27.92
N VAL A 39 -24.81 35.82 27.21
CA VAL A 39 -24.80 35.74 25.75
C VAL A 39 -25.54 34.50 25.28
N ILE A 40 -25.39 33.37 25.97
CA ILE A 40 -26.14 32.14 25.66
C ILE A 40 -27.65 32.38 25.84
N ASN A 41 -28.07 32.97 26.97
CA ASN A 41 -29.46 33.27 27.24
C ASN A 41 -30.04 34.25 26.22
N PHE A 42 -29.30 35.31 25.87
CA PHE A 42 -29.70 36.23 24.82
C PHE A 42 -29.91 35.52 23.48
N ILE A 43 -29.04 34.59 23.09
CA ILE A 43 -29.17 33.88 21.81
C ILE A 43 -30.36 32.91 21.82
N LEU A 44 -30.67 32.29 22.96
CA LEU A 44 -31.73 31.27 23.07
C LEU A 44 -33.10 31.81 23.51
N ASP A 45 -33.22 33.11 23.79
CA ASP A 45 -34.39 33.75 24.42
C ASP A 45 -35.73 33.42 23.75
N ASN A 46 -35.76 33.41 22.41
CA ASN A 46 -36.95 33.09 21.61
C ASN A 46 -37.06 31.61 21.21
N SER A 47 -36.26 30.72 21.82
CA SER A 47 -36.14 29.31 21.44
C SER A 47 -35.88 28.40 22.65
N PRO A 48 -36.83 28.28 23.58
CA PRO A 48 -36.64 27.57 24.86
C PRO A 48 -36.34 26.07 24.70
N ASN A 49 -36.72 25.47 23.57
CA ASN A 49 -36.46 24.06 23.26
C ASN A 49 -35.14 23.84 22.49
N ALA A 50 -34.36 24.90 22.24
CA ALA A 50 -33.12 24.79 21.48
C ALA A 50 -32.02 24.11 22.31
N THR A 51 -31.30 23.16 21.70
CA THR A 51 -30.10 22.59 22.32
C THR A 51 -28.87 23.46 22.04
N PHE A 52 -28.16 23.88 23.08
CA PHE A 52 -26.85 24.53 22.96
C PHE A 52 -25.72 23.53 23.17
N VAL A 53 -24.77 23.46 22.24
CA VAL A 53 -23.58 22.61 22.35
C VAL A 53 -22.35 23.42 22.00
N MET A 54 -21.42 23.51 22.96
CA MET A 54 -20.07 24.00 22.70
C MET A 54 -19.17 22.84 22.34
N ILE A 55 -18.59 22.86 21.14
CA ILE A 55 -17.72 21.79 20.67
C ILE A 55 -16.36 21.91 21.37
N SER A 56 -15.88 20.80 21.95
CA SER A 56 -14.60 20.77 22.64
C SER A 56 -13.44 20.89 21.65
N ARG A 57 -12.28 21.36 22.12
CA ARG A 57 -11.06 21.39 21.30
C ARG A 57 -10.65 19.97 20.91
N GLU A 58 -10.84 19.02 21.81
CA GLU A 58 -10.54 17.61 21.63
C GLU A 58 -11.39 17.01 20.50
N GLU A 59 -12.68 17.37 20.41
CA GLU A 59 -13.57 16.95 19.33
C GLU A 59 -13.15 17.54 17.97
N ILE A 60 -12.74 18.82 17.93
CA ILE A 60 -12.22 19.46 16.70
C ILE A 60 -10.91 18.79 16.25
N LEU A 61 -9.99 18.54 17.19
CA LEU A 61 -8.73 17.85 16.91
C LEU A 61 -8.96 16.41 16.43
N ALA A 62 -9.89 15.70 17.07
CA ALA A 62 -10.25 14.34 16.66
C ALA A 62 -10.82 14.32 15.24
N ASP A 63 -11.71 15.24 14.89
CA ASP A 63 -12.26 15.37 13.53
C ASP A 63 -11.16 15.72 12.50
N ASN A 64 -10.29 16.67 12.82
CA ASN A 64 -9.16 17.03 11.96
C ASN A 64 -8.17 15.88 11.76
N ASN A 65 -7.84 15.16 12.82
CA ASN A 65 -6.98 13.98 12.75
C ASN A 65 -7.63 12.85 11.96
N ALA A 66 -8.94 12.61 12.14
CA ALA A 66 -9.69 11.63 11.37
C ALA A 66 -9.69 11.98 9.87
N LYS A 67 -9.87 13.26 9.51
CA LYS A 67 -9.78 13.72 8.11
C LYS A 67 -8.39 13.50 7.53
N LYS A 68 -7.34 13.88 8.26
CA LYS A 68 -5.95 13.67 7.85
C LYS A 68 -5.65 12.18 7.66
N ALA A 69 -6.05 11.33 8.61
CA ALA A 69 -5.88 9.89 8.52
C ALA A 69 -6.57 9.30 7.29
N LYS A 70 -7.83 9.69 7.03
CA LYS A 70 -8.56 9.27 5.82
C LYS A 70 -7.85 9.68 4.54
N SER A 71 -7.30 10.91 4.48
CA SER A 71 -6.51 11.36 3.33
C SER A 71 -5.27 10.48 3.13
N HIS A 72 -4.48 10.26 4.19
CA HIS A 72 -3.27 9.43 4.11
C HIS A 72 -3.60 7.99 3.73
N MET A 73 -4.71 7.44 4.21
CA MET A 73 -5.17 6.10 3.81
C MET A 73 -5.51 6.04 2.31
N ALA A 74 -6.15 7.08 1.76
CA ALA A 74 -6.44 7.16 0.33
C ALA A 74 -5.17 7.28 -0.52
N ASP A 75 -4.22 8.12 -0.09
CA ASP A 75 -2.93 8.28 -0.77
C ASP A 75 -2.13 6.97 -0.74
N LEU A 76 -2.10 6.29 0.41
CA LEU A 76 -1.46 4.99 0.56
C LEU A 76 -2.11 3.94 -0.35
N ARG A 77 -3.44 3.91 -0.43
CA ARG A 77 -4.16 3.00 -1.34
C ARG A 77 -3.73 3.21 -2.79
N LEU A 78 -3.64 4.46 -3.24
CA LEU A 78 -3.19 4.78 -4.60
C LEU A 78 -1.74 4.31 -4.84
N LEU A 79 -0.84 4.53 -3.87
CA LEU A 79 0.55 4.07 -3.96
C LEU A 79 0.63 2.54 -4.03
N LEU A 80 -0.17 1.83 -3.22
CA LEU A 80 -0.25 0.37 -3.25
C LEU A 80 -0.76 -0.13 -4.60
N GLU A 81 -1.83 0.45 -5.15
CA GLU A 81 -2.36 0.08 -6.47
C GLU A 81 -1.31 0.30 -7.58
N LYS A 82 -0.57 1.41 -7.52
CA LYS A 82 0.52 1.71 -8.46
C LYS A 82 1.68 0.73 -8.35
N GLU A 83 2.12 0.38 -7.13
CA GLU A 83 3.19 -0.60 -6.94
C GLU A 83 2.74 -2.01 -7.33
N MET A 84 1.49 -2.40 -7.06
CA MET A 84 0.92 -3.65 -7.55
C MET A 84 0.96 -3.75 -9.08
N ALA A 85 0.61 -2.67 -9.77
CA ALA A 85 0.71 -2.61 -11.23
C ALA A 85 2.17 -2.74 -11.73
N ARG A 86 3.12 -2.10 -11.04
CA ARG A 86 4.56 -2.20 -11.35
C ARG A 86 5.07 -3.63 -11.14
N ILE A 87 4.71 -4.26 -10.03
CA ILE A 87 5.06 -5.66 -9.72
C ILE A 87 4.50 -6.59 -10.79
N ASN A 88 3.21 -6.48 -11.12
CA ASN A 88 2.57 -7.30 -12.15
C ASN A 88 3.26 -7.17 -13.51
N LYS A 89 3.63 -5.94 -13.90
CA LYS A 89 4.37 -5.71 -15.15
C LYS A 89 5.76 -6.35 -15.11
N SER A 90 6.49 -6.21 -14.00
CA SER A 90 7.79 -6.84 -13.81
C SER A 90 7.71 -8.36 -13.88
N TRP A 91 6.69 -8.94 -13.24
CA TRP A 91 6.44 -10.38 -13.25
C TRP A 91 6.11 -10.89 -14.65
N GLY A 92 5.35 -10.13 -15.44
CA GLY A 92 5.08 -10.44 -16.84
C GLY A 92 6.37 -10.62 -17.67
N GLY A 93 7.29 -9.66 -17.58
CA GLY A 93 8.58 -9.75 -18.26
C GLY A 93 9.46 -10.92 -17.77
N LEU A 94 9.43 -11.22 -16.47
CA LEU A 94 10.13 -12.37 -15.91
C LEU A 94 9.55 -13.70 -16.44
N CYS A 95 8.22 -13.83 -16.50
CA CYS A 95 7.53 -15.00 -17.06
C CYS A 95 7.93 -15.23 -18.52
N GLU A 96 8.00 -14.17 -19.33
CA GLU A 96 8.45 -14.27 -20.73
C GLU A 96 9.90 -14.79 -20.83
N GLN A 97 10.80 -14.29 -19.99
CA GLN A 97 12.19 -14.75 -19.96
C GLN A 97 12.31 -16.21 -19.52
N ILE A 98 11.54 -16.63 -18.51
CA ILE A 98 11.47 -18.02 -18.07
C ILE A 98 11.02 -18.91 -19.24
N GLU A 99 9.98 -18.51 -19.96
CA GLU A 99 9.43 -19.31 -21.05
C GLU A 99 10.37 -19.39 -22.26
N GLN A 100 11.08 -18.30 -22.56
CA GLN A 100 12.17 -18.33 -23.53
C GLN A 100 13.32 -19.25 -23.08
N GLY A 101 13.66 -19.23 -21.79
CA GLY A 101 14.64 -20.11 -21.19
C GLY A 101 14.28 -21.58 -21.37
N LYS A 102 13.03 -21.96 -21.04
CA LYS A 102 12.51 -23.33 -21.25
C LYS A 102 12.65 -23.79 -22.68
N LYS A 103 12.19 -22.98 -23.65
CA LYS A 103 12.33 -23.32 -25.09
C LYS A 103 13.77 -23.58 -25.52
N LYS A 104 14.73 -22.83 -24.99
CA LYS A 104 16.16 -23.06 -25.27
C LYS A 104 16.65 -24.39 -24.66
N ILE A 105 16.24 -24.70 -23.43
CA ILE A 105 16.55 -25.97 -22.76
C ILE A 105 15.96 -27.15 -23.55
N ASP A 106 14.68 -27.07 -23.94
CA ASP A 106 14.03 -28.10 -24.75
C ASP A 106 14.78 -28.33 -26.07
N GLY A 107 15.21 -27.25 -26.73
CA GLY A 107 16.04 -27.35 -27.93
C GLY A 107 17.40 -28.01 -27.72
N ILE A 108 18.03 -27.84 -26.55
CA ILE A 108 19.26 -28.57 -26.19
C ILE A 108 18.97 -30.05 -25.97
N LEU A 109 17.91 -30.36 -25.21
CA LEU A 109 17.50 -31.74 -24.93
C LEU A 109 17.14 -32.49 -26.20
N ASP A 110 16.43 -31.86 -27.14
CA ASP A 110 16.10 -32.42 -28.45
C ASP A 110 17.35 -32.73 -29.27
N LYS A 111 18.34 -31.84 -29.27
CA LYS A 111 19.62 -32.07 -29.97
C LYS A 111 20.39 -33.23 -29.35
N LEU A 112 20.46 -33.29 -28.02
CA LEU A 112 21.09 -34.41 -27.31
C LEU A 112 20.39 -35.73 -27.60
N HIS A 113 19.05 -35.74 -27.63
CA HIS A 113 18.27 -36.92 -28.00
C HIS A 113 18.53 -37.36 -29.45
N LYS A 114 18.56 -36.43 -30.40
CA LYS A 114 18.86 -36.73 -31.81
C LYS A 114 20.25 -37.34 -31.96
N ILE A 115 21.27 -36.77 -31.31
CA ILE A 115 22.63 -37.33 -31.31
C ILE A 115 22.61 -38.77 -30.76
N LYS A 116 21.93 -38.98 -29.63
CA LYS A 116 21.79 -40.31 -29.02
C LYS A 116 21.13 -41.32 -29.97
N CYS A 117 20.12 -40.92 -30.73
CA CYS A 117 19.49 -41.76 -31.74
C CYS A 117 20.47 -42.16 -32.84
N TYR A 118 21.17 -41.20 -33.45
CA TYR A 118 22.17 -41.49 -34.48
C TYR A 118 23.28 -42.43 -33.97
N MET A 119 23.76 -42.21 -32.74
CA MET A 119 24.78 -43.09 -32.14
C MET A 119 24.32 -44.55 -31.97
N ARG A 120 23.02 -44.80 -31.77
CA ARG A 120 22.46 -46.16 -31.68
C ARG A 120 22.46 -46.88 -33.02
N GLU A 121 22.39 -46.15 -34.12
CA GLU A 121 22.39 -46.70 -35.48
C GLU A 121 23.82 -46.97 -36.00
N LEU A 122 24.85 -46.41 -35.34
CA LEU A 122 26.24 -46.62 -35.71
C LEU A 122 26.79 -48.00 -35.28
N PRO A 123 27.78 -48.54 -36.02
CA PRO A 123 28.57 -49.70 -35.60
C PRO A 123 29.25 -49.48 -34.24
N ALA A 124 29.57 -50.57 -33.55
CA ALA A 124 30.14 -50.54 -32.19
C ALA A 124 31.44 -49.73 -32.09
N SER A 125 32.32 -49.82 -33.09
CA SER A 125 33.59 -49.08 -33.13
C SER A 125 33.38 -47.57 -33.16
N ASN A 126 32.54 -47.08 -34.08
CA ASN A 126 32.23 -45.65 -34.21
C ASN A 126 31.46 -45.11 -33.00
N ARG A 127 30.57 -45.93 -32.42
CA ARG A 127 29.86 -45.57 -31.20
C ARG A 127 30.82 -45.40 -30.02
N ALA A 128 31.76 -46.33 -29.84
CA ALA A 128 32.75 -46.28 -28.77
C ALA A 128 33.65 -45.04 -28.90
N GLU A 129 34.02 -44.67 -30.12
CA GLU A 129 34.80 -43.45 -30.41
C GLU A 129 34.05 -42.17 -30.02
N MET A 130 32.75 -42.08 -30.33
CA MET A 130 31.94 -40.87 -30.07
C MET A 130 31.43 -40.76 -28.62
N LEU A 131 31.41 -41.87 -27.87
CA LEU A 131 30.83 -41.95 -26.52
C LEU A 131 31.42 -40.95 -25.51
N PRO A 132 32.75 -40.73 -25.44
CA PRO A 132 33.32 -39.77 -24.50
C PRO A 132 32.85 -38.33 -24.75
N CYS A 133 32.79 -37.91 -26.02
CA CYS A 133 32.34 -36.57 -26.40
C CYS A 133 30.87 -36.37 -26.07
N PHE A 134 30.02 -37.35 -26.39
CA PHE A 134 28.60 -37.30 -26.05
C PHE A 134 28.36 -37.24 -24.53
N SER A 135 29.09 -38.07 -23.76
CA SER A 135 28.98 -38.08 -22.30
C SER A 135 29.38 -36.74 -21.69
N ARG A 136 30.43 -36.11 -22.22
CA ARG A 136 30.84 -34.76 -21.82
C ARG A 136 29.76 -33.72 -22.09
N LEU A 137 29.14 -33.74 -23.28
CA LEU A 137 28.04 -32.83 -23.61
C LEU A 137 26.84 -32.99 -22.66
N CYS A 138 26.49 -34.22 -22.30
CA CYS A 138 25.45 -34.47 -21.31
C CYS A 138 25.79 -33.89 -19.94
N ALA A 139 27.03 -34.07 -19.47
CA ALA A 139 27.48 -33.51 -18.20
C ALA A 139 27.50 -31.97 -18.21
N GLU A 140 27.94 -31.35 -19.30
CA GLU A 140 27.92 -29.90 -19.46
C GLU A 140 26.48 -29.35 -19.43
N ALA A 141 25.54 -30.02 -20.09
CA ALA A 141 24.13 -29.66 -20.05
C ALA A 141 23.55 -29.77 -18.61
N ASP A 142 23.89 -30.83 -17.88
CA ASP A 142 23.46 -31.06 -16.50
C ASP A 142 23.96 -29.97 -15.54
N ILE A 143 25.22 -29.57 -15.67
CA ILE A 143 25.81 -28.47 -14.89
C ILE A 143 25.07 -27.16 -15.17
N VAL A 144 24.77 -26.86 -16.43
CA VAL A 144 24.04 -25.64 -16.79
C VAL A 144 22.63 -25.65 -16.19
N MET A 145 21.91 -26.78 -16.29
CA MET A 145 20.56 -26.92 -15.72
C MET A 145 20.55 -26.76 -14.19
N SER A 146 21.53 -27.35 -13.50
CA SER A 146 21.68 -27.21 -12.05
C SER A 146 21.90 -25.76 -11.63
N LYS A 147 22.83 -25.06 -12.30
CA LYS A 147 23.11 -23.64 -12.06
C LYS A 147 21.89 -22.74 -12.28
N ILE A 148 21.09 -23.02 -13.30
CA ILE A 148 19.85 -22.27 -13.56
C ILE A 148 18.86 -22.48 -12.42
N THR A 149 18.69 -23.72 -11.97
CA THR A 149 17.77 -24.09 -10.88
C THR A 149 18.16 -23.40 -9.57
N ASP A 150 19.44 -23.42 -9.21
CA ASP A 150 19.94 -22.79 -7.98
C ASP A 150 19.76 -21.27 -8.01
N CYS A 151 20.02 -20.64 -9.16
CA CYS A 151 19.83 -19.20 -9.34
C CYS A 151 18.36 -18.80 -9.18
N MET A 152 17.43 -19.57 -9.73
CA MET A 152 15.99 -19.33 -9.57
C MET A 152 15.57 -19.45 -8.10
N LYS A 153 16.01 -20.49 -7.41
CA LYS A 153 15.70 -20.72 -6.00
C LYS A 153 16.18 -19.59 -5.11
N THR A 154 17.42 -19.15 -5.31
CA THR A 154 18.05 -18.07 -4.52
C THR A 154 17.27 -16.75 -4.64
N GLN A 155 16.82 -16.40 -5.84
CA GLN A 155 16.04 -15.18 -6.06
C GLN A 155 14.67 -15.22 -5.38
N ILE A 156 14.00 -16.38 -5.37
CA ILE A 156 12.72 -16.56 -4.68
C ILE A 156 12.91 -16.40 -3.17
N ASP A 157 13.93 -17.06 -2.61
CA ASP A 157 14.21 -17.03 -1.18
C ASP A 157 14.56 -15.60 -0.70
N GLU A 158 15.39 -14.88 -1.47
CA GLU A 158 15.75 -13.48 -1.18
C GLU A 158 14.52 -12.55 -1.21
N TYR A 159 13.63 -12.73 -2.19
CA TYR A 159 12.39 -11.98 -2.29
C TYR A 159 11.50 -12.22 -1.07
N GLN A 160 11.25 -13.48 -0.70
CA GLN A 160 10.43 -13.84 0.44
C GLN A 160 10.98 -13.27 1.75
N SER A 161 12.29 -13.36 1.96
CA SER A 161 12.95 -12.81 3.15
C SER A 161 12.73 -11.29 3.28
N ARG A 162 12.88 -10.54 2.18
CA ARG A 162 12.68 -9.08 2.18
C ARG A 162 11.25 -8.67 2.48
N VAL A 163 10.28 -9.41 1.93
CA VAL A 163 8.86 -9.15 2.15
C VAL A 163 8.48 -9.44 3.60
N ASN A 164 8.85 -10.61 4.12
CA ASN A 164 8.51 -11.02 5.48
C ASN A 164 9.09 -10.08 6.55
N ALA A 165 10.34 -9.63 6.39
CA ALA A 165 10.96 -8.69 7.33
C ALA A 165 10.15 -7.38 7.46
N ARG A 166 9.66 -6.83 6.35
CA ARG A 166 8.92 -5.55 6.34
C ARG A 166 7.50 -5.66 6.89
N PHE A 167 6.83 -6.80 6.70
CA PHE A 167 5.48 -7.01 7.26
C PHE A 167 5.50 -7.18 8.78
N HIS A 168 6.54 -7.81 9.33
CA HIS A 168 6.68 -7.97 10.77
C HIS A 168 6.83 -6.64 11.53
N GLU A 169 7.55 -5.67 10.96
CA GLU A 169 7.69 -4.32 11.55
C GLU A 169 6.34 -3.59 11.65
N LEU A 170 5.50 -3.73 10.63
CA LEU A 170 4.19 -3.05 10.53
C LEU A 170 3.08 -3.72 11.36
N ALA A 171 3.22 -5.00 11.68
CA ALA A 171 2.25 -5.74 12.48
C ALA A 171 2.37 -5.48 13.99
N THR A 172 3.38 -4.69 14.41
CA THR A 172 3.57 -4.33 15.82
C THR A 172 2.41 -3.45 16.29
N PRO A 173 1.64 -3.86 17.31
CA PRO A 173 0.49 -3.09 17.79
C PRO A 173 0.91 -1.71 18.30
N LEU A 174 0.08 -0.69 18.02
CA LEU A 174 0.16 0.60 18.70
C LEU A 174 -0.26 0.39 20.16
N LEU A 175 0.70 0.47 21.08
CA LEU A 175 0.49 0.47 22.53
C LEU A 175 -0.33 1.69 22.97
#